data_AF-A0A356B594-F1
#
_entry.id   AF-A0A356B594-F1
#
_cell.length_a   1.000
_cell.length_b   1.000
_cell.length_c   1.000
_cell.angle_alpha   90.00
_cell.angle_beta   90.00
_cell.angle_gamma   90.00
#
_symmetry.space_group_name_H-M   'P 1'
#
loop_
_entity.id
_entity.type
_entity.pdbx_description
1 polymer ?
#
loop_
_entity_poly.entity_id
_entity_poly.type
_entity_poly.pdbx_seq_one_letter_code
_entity_poly.pdbx_strand_id
1 'polypeptide(L)'
;MLVSLDFIFESTSGSSLIGRILIASVLVMLQGFSMGMPFPRGIKLVGESKRSDIIPVMWGVNGVMSVIGSVLSVILSMTIGFTGALIAGAMIYLIVSMFKTL
;
A
#
# COMPACT_ATOMS: atom_id res chain seq x y z
N MET A 1 -4.56 4.83 -12.80
CA MET A 1 -3.48 3.82 -12.74
C MET A 1 -4.02 2.45 -12.37
N LEU A 2 -4.70 2.28 -11.23
CA LEU A 2 -5.24 0.98 -10.79
C LEU A 2 -6.23 0.33 -11.78
N VAL A 3 -7.06 1.13 -12.47
CA VAL A 3 -8.04 0.65 -13.46
C VAL A 3 -7.43 0.42 -14.85
N SER A 4 -6.20 0.87 -15.08
CA SER A 4 -5.52 0.82 -16.38
C SER A 4 -4.51 -0.33 -16.47
N LEU A 5 -4.43 -1.19 -15.45
CA LEU A 5 -3.44 -2.27 -15.33
C LEU A 5 -3.56 -3.28 -16.46
N ASP A 6 -4.78 -3.65 -16.83
CA ASP A 6 -5.04 -4.59 -17.92
C ASP A 6 -4.59 -4.03 -19.28
N PHE A 7 -4.87 -2.75 -19.53
CA PHE A 7 -4.43 -2.04 -20.74
C PHE A 7 -2.90 -1.91 -20.83
N ILE A 8 -2.24 -1.66 -19.70
CA ILE A 8 -0.78 -1.59 -19.61
C ILE A 8 -0.16 -2.97 -19.83
N PHE A 9 -0.74 -4.04 -19.26
CA PHE A 9 -0.25 -5.41 -19.44
C PHE A 9 -0.41 -5.89 -20.88
N GLU A 10 -1.56 -5.64 -21.53
CA GLU A 10 -1.76 -5.98 -22.94
C GLU A 10 -0.82 -5.19 -23.86
N SER A 11 -0.67 -3.87 -23.64
CA SER A 11 0.22 -3.04 -24.46
C SER A 11 1.71 -3.39 -24.27
N THR A 12 2.09 -3.92 -23.10
CA THR A 12 3.47 -4.31 -22.79
C THR A 12 3.73 -5.81 -23.11
N SER A 13 2.72 -6.56 -23.52
CA SER A 13 2.83 -7.99 -23.89
C SER A 13 3.72 -8.25 -25.12
N GLY A 14 4.02 -7.22 -25.92
CA GLY A 14 5.01 -7.28 -27.00
C GLY A 14 6.43 -6.80 -26.63
N SER A 15 6.64 -6.25 -25.43
CA SER A 15 7.92 -5.66 -25.01
C SER A 15 8.89 -6.70 -24.43
N SER A 16 10.19 -6.40 -24.52
CA SER A 16 11.25 -7.20 -23.89
C SER A 16 11.07 -7.31 -22.37
N LEU A 17 11.56 -8.41 -21.78
CA LEU A 17 11.46 -8.68 -20.33
C LEU A 17 11.97 -7.51 -19.48
N ILE A 18 13.06 -6.88 -19.92
CA ILE A 18 13.68 -5.73 -19.24
C ILE A 18 12.74 -4.53 -19.22
N GLY A 19 12.05 -4.25 -20.33
CA GLY A 19 11.07 -3.17 -20.42
C GLY A 19 9.91 -3.36 -19.44
N ARG A 20 9.41 -4.59 -19.33
CA ARG A 20 8.35 -4.95 -18.36
C ARG A 20 8.79 -4.74 -16.92
N ILE A 21 10.00 -5.17 -16.57
CA ILE A 21 10.56 -4.99 -15.22
C ILE A 21 10.65 -3.51 -14.89
N LEU A 22 11.20 -2.69 -15.78
CA LEU A 22 11.33 -1.24 -15.53
C LEU A 22 9.97 -0.57 -15.33
N ILE A 23 8.99 -0.88 -16.18
CA ILE A 23 7.63 -0.34 -16.06
C ILE A 23 7.02 -0.78 -14.72
N ALA A 24 7.04 -2.07 -14.40
CA ALA A 24 6.50 -2.58 -13.14
C ALA A 24 7.20 -1.95 -11.92
N SER A 25 8.53 -1.82 -11.93
CA SER A 25 9.31 -1.21 -10.87
C SER A 25 8.93 0.25 -10.66
N VAL A 26 8.81 1.05 -11.72
CA VAL A 26 8.42 2.47 -11.62
C VAL A 26 7.00 2.59 -11.06
N LEU A 27 6.06 1.77 -11.54
CA LEU A 27 4.68 1.78 -11.08
C LEU A 27 4.58 1.41 -9.59
N VAL A 28 5.27 0.34 -9.17
CA VAL A 28 5.32 -0.10 -7.77
C VAL A 28 6.05 0.93 -6.90
N MET A 29 7.13 1.52 -7.39
CA MET A 29 7.90 2.52 -6.63
C MET A 29 7.09 3.77 -6.33
N LEU A 30 6.40 4.33 -7.31
CA LEU A 30 5.58 5.54 -7.14
C LEU A 30 4.46 5.32 -6.12
N GLN A 31 3.83 4.15 -6.18
CA GLN A 31 2.75 3.79 -5.27
C GLN A 31 3.27 3.41 -3.88
N GLY A 32 4.34 2.63 -3.80
CA GLY A 32 4.99 2.19 -2.57
C GLY A 32 5.58 3.36 -1.77
N PHE A 33 6.15 4.37 -2.44
CA PHE A 33 6.61 5.60 -1.79
C PHE A 33 5.47 6.33 -1.08
N SER A 34 4.34 6.50 -1.77
CA SER A 34 3.15 7.16 -1.23
C SER A 34 2.56 6.40 -0.03
N MET A 35 2.51 5.07 -0.13
CA MET A 35 2.00 4.17 0.91
C MET A 35 2.93 4.04 2.13
N GLY A 36 4.24 4.25 1.98
CA GLY A 36 5.22 4.11 3.07
C GLY A 36 5.30 5.31 4.03
N MET A 37 4.80 6.49 3.64
CA MET A 37 4.90 7.72 4.44
C MET A 37 4.01 7.83 5.70
N PRO A 38 2.79 7.25 5.77
CA PRO A 38 1.91 7.42 6.92
C PRO A 38 2.48 6.91 8.25
N PHE A 39 3.16 5.75 8.25
CA PHE A 39 3.67 5.15 9.48
C PHE A 39 4.82 5.98 10.11
N PRO A 40 5.89 6.37 9.40
CA PRO A 40 6.91 7.26 9.94
C PRO A 40 6.35 8.60 10.43
N ARG A 41 5.37 9.17 9.73
CA ARG A 41 4.69 10.41 10.18
C ARG A 41 3.92 10.19 11.47
N GLY A 42 3.15 9.10 11.58
CA GLY A 42 2.41 8.75 12.79
C GLY A 42 3.33 8.54 13.99
N ILE A 43 4.46 7.85 13.81
CA ILE A 43 5.46 7.67 14.87
C ILE A 43 6.08 9.01 15.30
N LYS A 44 6.39 9.90 14.34
CA LYS A 44 6.91 11.23 14.65
C LYS A 44 5.92 12.05 15.49
N LEU A 45 4.63 12.04 15.12
CA LEU A 45 3.56 12.72 15.86
C LEU A 45 3.41 12.18 17.29
N VAL A 46 3.46 10.85 17.45
CA VAL A 46 3.44 10.21 18.77
C VAL A 46 4.69 10.60 19.59
N GLY A 47 5.86 10.67 18.96
CA GLY A 47 7.11 11.08 19.60
C GLY A 47 7.14 12.55 20.04
N GLU A 48 6.45 13.43 19.31
CA GLU A 48 6.26 14.84 19.69
C GLU A 48 5.17 15.02 20.76
N SER A 49 4.34 14.00 20.98
CA SER A 49 3.31 13.99 22.02
C SER A 49 3.85 13.56 23.39
N LYS A 50 3.08 13.80 24.46
CA LYS A 50 3.40 13.28 25.81
C LYS A 50 3.26 11.75 25.95
N ARG A 51 2.98 11.02 24.86
CA ARG A 51 2.75 9.57 24.83
C ARG A 51 3.82 8.80 24.06
N SER A 52 5.09 9.18 24.18
CA SER A 52 6.19 8.46 23.53
C SER A 52 6.34 7.00 24.00
N ASP A 53 5.72 6.64 25.13
CA ASP A 53 5.67 5.29 25.69
C ASP A 53 4.94 4.28 24.80
N ILE A 54 4.04 4.72 23.91
CA ILE A 54 3.28 3.81 23.03
C ILE A 54 4.01 3.47 21.72
N ILE A 55 5.18 4.07 21.45
CA ILE A 55 5.95 3.82 20.21
C ILE A 55 6.25 2.33 19.97
N PRO A 56 6.68 1.53 20.97
CA PRO A 56 6.90 0.10 20.78
C PRO A 56 5.61 -0.67 20.41
N VAL A 57 4.48 -0.26 20.98
CA VAL A 57 3.17 -0.84 20.65
C VAL A 57 2.79 -0.54 19.22
N MET A 58 3.02 0.68 18.73
CA MET A 58 2.75 1.06 17.34
C MET A 58 3.58 0.24 16.34
N TRP A 59 4.84 -0.07 16.67
CA TRP A 59 5.64 -1.02 15.90
C TRP A 59 5.06 -2.44 15.92
N GLY A 60 4.60 -2.92 17.07
CA GLY A 60 3.90 -4.20 17.19
C GLY A 60 2.65 -4.27 16.30
N VAL A 61 1.84 -3.21 16.31
CA VAL A 61 0.64 -3.10 15.44
C VAL A 61 1.05 -3.11 13.96
N ASN A 62 2.11 -2.40 13.57
CA ASN A 62 2.59 -2.41 12.19
C ASN A 62 3.00 -3.83 11.73
N GLY A 63 3.67 -4.60 12.59
CA GLY A 63 4.02 -6.00 12.33
C GLY A 63 2.78 -6.87 12.11
N VAL A 64 1.81 -6.81 13.04
CA VAL A 64 0.56 -7.58 12.94
C VAL A 64 -0.24 -7.20 11.69
N MET A 65 -0.38 -5.91 11.41
CA MET A 65 -1.10 -5.43 10.22
C MET A 65 -0.43 -5.83 8.91
N SER A 66 0.90 -5.98 8.88
CA SER A 66 1.61 -6.46 7.69
C SER A 66 1.31 -7.92 7.39
N VAL A 67 1.18 -8.77 8.42
CA VAL A 67 0.77 -10.17 8.27
C VAL A 67 -0.69 -10.25 7.82
N ILE A 68 -1.61 -9.57 8.52
CA ILE A 68 -3.04 -9.59 8.18
C ILE A 68 -3.27 -9.01 6.78
N GLY A 69 -2.65 -7.87 6.47
CA GLY A 69 -2.79 -7.19 5.18
C GLY A 69 -2.29 -8.02 4.01
N SER A 70 -1.15 -8.72 4.16
CA SER A 70 -0.63 -9.59 3.09
C SER A 70 -1.56 -10.78 2.82
N VAL A 71 -2.03 -11.47 3.87
CA VAL A 71 -2.98 -12.59 3.73
C VAL A 71 -4.30 -12.11 3.13
N LEU A 72 -4.85 -11.01 3.63
CA LEU A 72 -6.11 -10.44 3.14
C LEU A 72 -6.00 -9.99 1.67
N SER A 73 -4.87 -9.40 1.28
CA SER A 73 -4.62 -9.01 -0.11
C SER A 73 -4.63 -10.21 -1.05
N VAL A 74 -4.00 -11.32 -0.65
CA VAL A 74 -4.01 -12.56 -1.45
C VAL A 74 -5.42 -13.10 -1.56
N ILE A 75 -6.15 -13.22 -0.45
CA ILE A 75 -7.53 -13.70 -0.44
C ILE A 75 -8.41 -12.85 -1.35
N LEU A 76 -8.38 -11.52 -1.20
CA LEU A 76 -9.15 -10.61 -2.05
C LEU A 76 -8.77 -10.73 -3.53
N SER A 77 -7.48 -10.87 -3.83
CA SER A 77 -7.03 -11.03 -5.22
C SER A 77 -7.56 -12.32 -5.86
N MET A 78 -7.70 -13.39 -5.07
CA MET A 78 -8.24 -14.67 -5.53
C MET A 78 -9.77 -14.65 -5.63
N THR A 79 -10.46 -13.92 -4.76
CA THR A 79 -11.94 -13.88 -4.71
C THR A 79 -12.54 -12.88 -5.70
N ILE A 80 -11.99 -11.67 -5.79
CA ILE A 80 -12.56 -10.56 -6.58
C ILE A 80 -11.55 -9.98 -7.60
N GLY A 81 -10.42 -10.64 -7.80
CA GLY A 81 -9.37 -10.21 -8.75
C GLY A 81 -8.41 -9.17 -8.20
N PHE A 82 -7.29 -8.96 -8.89
CA PHE A 82 -6.25 -7.98 -8.53
C PHE A 82 -6.80 -6.55 -8.44
N THR A 83 -7.60 -6.13 -9.42
CA THR A 83 -8.20 -4.79 -9.44
C THR A 83 -9.11 -4.57 -8.23
N GLY A 84 -9.91 -5.58 -7.85
CA GLY A 84 -10.76 -5.53 -6.65
C GLY A 84 -9.94 -5.38 -5.36
N ALA A 85 -8.88 -6.18 -5.21
CA ALA A 85 -7.97 -6.08 -4.06
C ALA A 85 -7.30 -4.69 -3.96
N LEU A 86 -6.87 -4.14 -5.10
CA LEU A 86 -6.27 -2.81 -5.16
C LEU A 86 -7.24 -1.68 -4.81
N ILE A 87 -8.50 -1.77 -5.28
CA ILE A 87 -9.55 -0.81 -4.91
C ILE A 87 -9.85 -0.89 -3.41
N ALA A 88 -9.96 -2.11 -2.86
CA ALA A 88 -10.17 -2.28 -1.42
C ALA A 88 -9.04 -1.63 -0.59
N GLY A 89 -7.77 -1.86 -0.98
CA GLY A 89 -6.63 -1.19 -0.38
C GLY A 89 -6.69 0.34 -0.50
N ALA A 90 -7.04 0.86 -1.68
CA ALA A 90 -7.19 2.30 -1.90
C ALA A 90 -8.29 2.91 -1.02
N MET A 91 -9.42 2.22 -0.83
CA MET A 91 -10.50 2.64 0.06
C MET A 91 -10.05 2.71 1.52
N ILE A 92 -9.26 1.74 1.99
CA ILE A 92 -8.69 1.78 3.35
C ILE A 92 -7.79 3.00 3.52
N TYR A 93 -6.90 3.28 2.57
CA TYR A 93 -6.04 4.47 2.61
C TYR A 93 -6.85 5.78 2.57
N LEU A 94 -7.93 5.83 1.78
CA LEU A 94 -8.84 6.98 1.74
C LEU A 94 -9.54 7.19 3.09
N ILE A 95 -10.08 6.13 3.68
CA ILE A 95 -10.71 6.17 5.00
C ILE A 95 -9.72 6.70 6.04
N VAL A 96 -8.49 6.18 6.06
CA VAL A 96 -7.42 6.67 6.95
C VAL A 96 -7.10 8.14 6.70
N SER A 97 -7.04 8.57 5.44
CA SER A 97 -6.82 9.99 5.09
C SER A 97 -7.96 10.90 5.51
N MET A 98 -9.19 10.39 5.62
CA MET A 98 -10.36 11.16 6.07
C MET A 98 -10.38 11.38 7.58
N PHE A 99 -9.71 10.52 8.35
CA PHE A 99 -9.44 10.78 9.76
C PHE A 99 -8.39 11.90 9.86
N LYS A 100 -8.88 13.13 9.70
CA LYS A 100 -8.14 14.37 9.84
C LYS A 100 -7.45 14.35 11.21
N THR A 101 -6.12 14.47 11.18
CA THR A 101 -5.31 14.89 12.34
C THR A 101 -5.22 13.88 13.48
N LEU A 102 -4.18 13.05 13.45
CA LEU A 102 -3.23 13.02 14.57
C LEU A 102 -2.08 13.97 14.22
#